data_AF-A0A925E5I5-F1
#
_entry.id   AF-A0A925E5I5-F1
#
_cell.length_a   1.000
_cell.length_b   1.000
_cell.length_c   1.000
_cell.angle_alpha   90.00
_cell.angle_beta   90.00
_cell.angle_gamma   90.00
#
_symmetry.space_group_name_H-M   'P 1'
#
loop_
_entity.id
_entity.type
_entity.pdbx_description
1 polymer ?
#
loop_
_entity_poly.entity_id
_entity_poly.type
_entity_poly.pdbx_seq_one_letter_code
_entity_poly.pdbx_strand_id
1 'polypeptide(L)'
;MKQLLILPFLFMVQLSFSQPASDTAAIKLPACPVCKKTEKVIPILYGKPGKEAIEKAARGECYLGGCVISKDSPRYYCRRDDKEF
;
A
#
# COMPACT_ATOMS: atom_id res chain seq x y z
N MET A 1 29.73 18.92 -47.30
CA MET A 1 30.84 19.08 -46.34
C MET A 1 30.45 20.17 -45.35
N LYS A 2 30.71 19.97 -44.05
CA LYS A 2 30.10 20.60 -42.85
C LYS A 2 28.92 19.76 -42.34
N GLN A 3 29.15 18.68 -41.60
CA GLN A 3 29.57 18.60 -40.18
C GLN A 3 28.38 18.87 -39.24
N LEU A 4 28.29 18.06 -38.17
CA LEU A 4 27.28 17.95 -37.09
C LEU A 4 26.07 17.06 -37.44
N LEU A 5 25.98 15.76 -37.12
CA LEU A 5 26.58 14.92 -36.08
C LEU A 5 26.39 15.45 -34.63
N ILE A 6 25.16 15.74 -34.20
CA ILE A 6 24.80 15.87 -32.76
C ILE A 6 23.47 15.12 -32.42
N LEU A 7 22.87 14.38 -33.35
CA LEU A 7 21.55 13.77 -33.13
C LEU A 7 21.48 12.37 -32.45
N PRO A 8 22.55 11.65 -32.05
CA PRO A 8 22.37 10.44 -31.24
C PRO A 8 22.57 10.67 -29.73
N PHE A 9 23.08 11.83 -29.30
CA PHE A 9 23.50 12.01 -27.89
C PHE A 9 22.34 12.28 -26.92
N LEU A 10 21.18 12.73 -27.42
CA LEU A 10 19.98 12.88 -26.58
C LEU A 10 19.25 11.56 -26.31
N PHE A 11 19.56 10.48 -27.04
CA PHE A 11 18.88 9.19 -26.87
C PHE A 11 19.40 8.39 -25.65
N MET A 12 20.50 8.81 -25.03
CA MET A 12 21.06 8.17 -23.82
C MET A 12 20.43 8.63 -22.50
N VAL A 13 19.59 9.67 -22.47
CA VAL A 13 18.89 10.12 -21.25
C VAL A 13 17.53 9.39 -21.09
N GLN A 14 17.52 8.07 -21.29
CA GLN A 14 16.32 7.23 -21.14
C GLN A 14 16.43 6.22 -19.98
N LEU A 15 17.53 6.15 -19.22
CA LEU A 15 17.78 4.95 -18.39
C LEU A 15 18.13 5.17 -16.91
N SER A 16 18.07 6.39 -16.34
CA SER A 16 18.54 6.59 -14.94
C SER A 16 17.51 7.10 -13.93
N PHE A 17 16.24 7.32 -14.29
CA PHE A 17 15.23 7.74 -13.32
C PHE A 17 13.93 6.95 -13.50
N SER A 18 13.84 5.84 -12.77
CA SER A 18 12.66 5.45 -12.00
C SER A 18 13.00 4.14 -11.32
N GLN A 19 13.74 4.20 -10.22
CA GLN A 19 13.61 3.14 -9.22
C GLN A 19 12.11 3.07 -8.89
N PRO A 20 11.44 1.91 -9.07
CA PRO A 20 10.10 1.78 -8.54
C PRO A 20 10.22 2.01 -7.03
N ALA A 21 9.47 2.98 -6.51
CA ALA A 21 9.30 3.17 -5.08
C ALA A 21 8.63 1.91 -4.52
N SER A 22 9.45 0.92 -4.20
CA SER A 22 9.00 -0.37 -3.68
C SER A 22 10.07 -0.92 -2.73
N ASP A 23 10.36 -0.13 -1.69
CA ASP A 23 10.85 -0.65 -0.42
C ASP A 23 9.71 -1.36 0.34
N THR A 24 8.77 -2.00 -0.37
CA THR A 24 7.69 -2.78 0.24
C THR A 24 8.26 -4.15 0.56
N ALA A 25 8.91 -4.27 1.72
CA ALA A 25 9.05 -5.55 2.38
C ALA A 25 7.68 -6.24 2.38
N ALA A 26 7.56 -7.38 1.71
CA ALA A 26 6.29 -8.10 1.57
C ALA A 26 5.76 -8.48 2.96
N ILE A 27 4.79 -7.73 3.47
CA ILE A 27 4.18 -7.99 4.78
C ILE A 27 3.34 -9.28 4.64
N LYS A 28 3.75 -10.33 5.34
CA LYS A 28 2.96 -11.56 5.46
C LYS A 28 1.74 -11.29 6.35
N LEU A 29 0.55 -11.23 5.76
CA LEU A 29 -0.71 -11.04 6.48
C LEU A 29 -1.11 -12.30 7.27
N PRO A 30 -1.68 -12.17 8.48
CA PRO A 30 -2.21 -13.31 9.23
C PRO A 30 -3.49 -13.86 8.60
N ALA A 31 -3.79 -15.13 8.88
CA ALA A 31 -5.07 -15.73 8.49
C ALA A 31 -6.18 -15.25 9.43
N CYS A 32 -7.36 -14.97 8.88
CA CYS A 32 -8.53 -14.64 9.69
C CYS A 32 -8.85 -15.78 10.68
N PRO A 33 -9.13 -15.50 11.96
CA PRO A 33 -9.46 -16.52 12.94
C PRO A 33 -10.79 -17.24 12.65
N VAL A 34 -11.65 -16.67 11.81
CA VAL A 34 -12.95 -17.23 11.41
C VAL A 34 -12.80 -18.09 10.16
N CYS A 35 -12.59 -17.50 8.98
CA CYS A 35 -12.54 -18.25 7.72
C CYS A 35 -11.19 -18.92 7.40
N LYS A 36 -10.15 -18.68 8.21
CA LYS A 36 -8.79 -19.21 8.03
C LYS A 36 -8.13 -18.84 6.68
N LYS A 37 -8.61 -17.79 6.01
CA LYS A 37 -8.03 -17.25 4.76
C LYS A 37 -7.32 -15.91 5.00
N THR A 38 -6.40 -15.57 4.12
CA THR A 38 -5.64 -14.30 4.13
C THR A 38 -6.13 -13.32 3.05
N GLU A 39 -6.83 -13.79 2.01
CA GLU A 39 -7.11 -13.00 0.79
C GLU A 39 -7.93 -11.72 1.03
N LYS A 40 -8.77 -11.71 2.08
CA LYS A 40 -9.67 -10.59 2.41
C LYS A 40 -9.27 -9.86 3.70
N VAL A 41 -8.10 -10.19 4.25
CA VAL A 41 -7.52 -9.53 5.43
C VAL A 41 -6.82 -8.25 5.00
N ILE A 42 -7.12 -7.14 5.66
CA ILE A 42 -6.52 -5.82 5.41
C ILE A 42 -6.10 -5.17 6.74
N PRO A 43 -5.10 -4.28 6.75
CA PRO A 43 -4.68 -3.60 7.98
C PRO A 43 -5.76 -2.63 8.48
N ILE A 44 -5.80 -2.45 9.80
CA ILE A 44 -6.59 -1.40 10.45
C ILE A 44 -5.70 -0.16 10.64
N LEU A 45 -6.18 0.99 10.19
CA LEU A 45 -5.61 2.29 10.47
C LEU A 45 -6.43 2.98 11.56
N TYR A 46 -5.73 3.53 12.54
CA TYR A 46 -6.32 4.26 13.66
C TYR A 46 -5.90 5.73 13.63
N GLY A 47 -6.60 6.54 14.42
CA GLY A 47 -6.41 7.98 14.52
C GLY A 47 -7.34 8.76 13.58
N LYS A 48 -7.08 10.07 13.47
CA LYS A 48 -7.80 10.94 12.53
C LYS A 48 -7.27 10.70 11.11
N PRO A 49 -8.07 10.18 10.16
CA PRO A 49 -7.58 9.88 8.83
C PRO A 49 -7.33 11.16 8.03
N GLY A 50 -6.21 11.20 7.31
CA GLY A 50 -5.98 12.17 6.24
C GLY A 50 -6.68 11.75 4.94
N LYS A 51 -6.65 12.64 3.93
CA LYS A 51 -7.28 12.40 2.62
C LYS A 51 -6.85 11.06 1.99
N GLU A 52 -5.56 10.76 2.00
CA GLU A 52 -5.04 9.52 1.42
C GLU A 52 -5.58 8.26 2.13
N ALA A 53 -5.68 8.30 3.46
CA ALA A 53 -6.23 7.18 4.24
C ALA A 53 -7.72 6.96 3.94
N ILE A 54 -8.47 8.04 3.75
CA ILE A 54 -9.89 7.98 3.33
C ILE A 54 -10.00 7.33 1.95
N GLU A 55 -9.18 7.74 0.98
CA GLU A 55 -9.18 7.17 -0.36
C GLU A 55 -8.76 5.69 -0.37
N LYS A 56 -7.75 5.31 0.43
CA LYS A 56 -7.35 3.91 0.62
C LYS A 56 -8.48 3.07 1.22
N ALA A 57 -9.17 3.60 2.21
CA ALA A 57 -10.34 2.93 2.81
C ALA A 57 -11.47 2.76 1.78
N ALA A 58 -11.74 3.78 0.96
CA ALA A 58 -12.75 3.71 -0.10
C ALA A 58 -12.42 2.65 -1.18
N ARG A 59 -11.14 2.42 -1.47
CA ARG A 59 -10.67 1.33 -2.34
C ARG A 59 -10.64 -0.04 -1.65
N GLY A 60 -10.90 -0.09 -0.34
CA GLY A 60 -10.86 -1.32 0.45
C GLY A 60 -9.46 -1.86 0.70
N GLU A 61 -8.45 -0.99 0.70
CA GLU A 61 -7.04 -1.32 0.97
C GLU A 61 -6.72 -1.33 2.47
N CYS A 62 -7.49 -0.60 3.29
CA CYS A 62 -7.39 -0.56 4.74
C CYS A 62 -8.77 -0.37 5.40
N TYR A 63 -8.88 -0.68 6.68
CA TYR A 63 -10.07 -0.43 7.51
C TYR A 63 -9.78 0.71 8.48
N LEU A 64 -10.76 1.59 8.76
CA LEU A 64 -10.60 2.69 9.71
C LEU A 64 -11.16 2.28 11.08
N GLY A 65 -10.29 1.97 12.05
CA GLY A 65 -10.65 1.38 13.35
C GLY A 65 -11.02 2.38 14.45
N GLY A 66 -11.09 3.67 14.14
CA GLY A 66 -11.37 4.74 15.11
C GLY A 66 -10.11 5.44 15.63
N CYS A 67 -10.27 6.27 16.67
CA CYS A 67 -9.22 7.20 17.09
C CYS A 67 -8.25 6.64 18.15
N VAL A 68 -8.77 5.84 19.09
CA VAL A 68 -8.04 5.43 20.30
C VAL A 68 -7.49 4.02 20.14
N ILE A 69 -6.20 3.83 20.45
CA ILE A 69 -5.51 2.54 20.40
C ILE A 69 -5.11 2.14 21.82
N SER A 70 -5.28 0.86 22.13
CA SER A 70 -4.80 0.20 23.35
C SER A 70 -3.84 -0.93 22.97
N LYS A 71 -3.22 -1.58 23.96
CA LYS A 71 -2.28 -2.70 23.73
C LYS A 71 -2.93 -3.84 22.94
N ASP A 72 -4.22 -4.09 23.18
CA ASP A 72 -4.96 -5.22 22.61
C ASP A 72 -5.87 -4.79 21.46
N SER A 73 -5.69 -3.57 20.95
CA SER A 73 -6.43 -3.10 19.78
C SER A 73 -6.12 -3.98 18.56
N PRO A 74 -7.14 -4.42 17.82
CA PRO A 74 -6.97 -5.29 16.67
C PRO A 74 -6.13 -4.62 15.59
N ARG A 75 -5.36 -5.40 14.85
CA ARG A 75 -4.43 -4.89 13.83
C ARG A 75 -4.93 -5.15 12.42
N TYR A 76 -5.84 -6.11 12.27
CA TYR A 76 -6.32 -6.59 11.00
C TYR A 76 -7.83 -6.72 10.99
N TYR A 77 -8.40 -6.52 9.81
CA TYR A 77 -9.83 -6.64 9.57
C TYR A 77 -10.07 -7.60 8.41
N CYS A 78 -10.94 -8.58 8.60
CA CYS A 78 -11.38 -9.49 7.55
C CYS A 78 -12.66 -8.95 6.90
N ARG A 79 -12.57 -8.53 5.63
CA ARG A 79 -13.75 -8.05 4.87
C ARG A 79 -14.79 -9.14 4.60
N ARG A 80 -14.38 -10.42 4.62
CA ARG A 80 -15.29 -11.53 4.34
C ARG A 80 -16.23 -11.80 5.52
N ASP A 81 -15.66 -11.76 6.73
CA ASP A 81 -16.36 -12.14 7.96
C ASP A 81 -16.75 -10.92 8.82
N ASP A 82 -16.50 -9.69 8.33
CA ASP A 82 -16.73 -8.43 9.04
C ASP A 82 -16.16 -8.46 10.47
N LYS A 83 -14.86 -8.77 10.57
CA LYS A 83 -14.21 -9.08 11.85
C LYS A 83 -12.86 -8.39 12.02
N GLU A 84 -12.73 -7.63 13.10
CA GLU A 84 -11.46 -7.10 13.61
C GLU A 84 -10.75 -8.14 14.50
N PHE A 85 -9.42 -8.27 14.36
CA PHE A 85 -8.57 -9.17 15.14
C PHE A 85 -7.08 -8.78 15.13
#